data_AF-X0XFH7-F1
#
_entry.id   AF-X0XFH7-F1
#
_cell.length_a   1.000
_cell.length_b   1.000
_cell.length_c   1.000
_cell.angle_alpha   90.00
_cell.angle_beta   90.00
_cell.angle_gamma   90.00
#
_symmetry.space_group_name_H-M   'P 1'
#
loop_
_entity.id
_entity.type
_entity.pdbx_description
1 polymer ?
#
loop_
_entity_poly.entity_id
_entity_poly.type
_entity_poly.pdbx_seq_one_letter_code
_entity_poly.pdbx_strand_id
1 'polypeptide(L)' 'MNVIVFSPHPDDAEVLMGGTFAQYARSGHEVKIVLVTIPNQKERRIEESKKAAELLG' A
#
# COMPACT_ATOMS: atom_id res chain seq x y z
N MET A 1 4.19 -5.00 -15.20
CA MET A 1 2.74 -4.70 -15.16
C MET A 1 2.53 -3.54 -14.21
N ASN A 2 1.52 -2.70 -14.46
CA ASN A 2 1.16 -1.62 -13.54
C ASN A 2 -0.11 -2.04 -12.81
N VAL A 3 -0.04 -2.11 -11.48
CA VAL A 3 -1.14 -2.53 -10.62
C VAL A 3 -1.59 -1.32 -9.78
N ILE A 4 -2.89 -1.06 -9.77
CA ILE A 4 -3.50 -0.07 -8.86
C ILE A 4 -4.44 -0.83 -7.93
N VAL A 5 -4.29 -0.60 -6.62
CA VAL A 5 -5.09 -1.23 -5.57
C VAL A 5 -5.86 -0.14 -4.85
N PHE A 6 -7.19 -0.28 -4.80
CA PHE A 6 -8.03 0.60 -3.99
C PHE A 6 -8.24 -0.05 -2.62
N SER A 7 -7.78 0.64 -1.58
CA SER A 7 -7.88 0.20 -0.19
C SER A 7 -8.84 1.12 0.56
N PRO A 8 -9.86 0.60 1.24
CA PRO A 8 -10.78 1.43 2.02
C PRO A 8 -10.03 2.28 3.04
N HIS A 9 -9.17 1.65 3.85
CA HIS A 9 -8.36 2.30 4.87
C HIS A 9 -6.86 2.07 4.60
N PRO A 10 -5.97 2.84 5.25
CA PRO A 10 -4.59 2.40 5.45
C PRO A 10 -4.59 0.98 6.01
N ASP A 11 -3.56 0.18 5.71
CA ASP A 11 -3.32 -1.19 6.19
C ASP A 11 -4.17 -2.33 5.58
N ASP A 12 -5.41 -2.09 5.11
CA ASP A 12 -6.25 -3.18 4.57
C ASP A 12 -5.55 -3.93 3.41
N ALA A 13 -4.95 -3.21 2.45
CA ALA A 13 -4.29 -3.80 1.29
C ALA A 13 -3.00 -4.53 1.67
N GLU A 14 -2.22 -3.97 2.59
CA GLU A 14 -0.96 -4.54 3.08
C GLU A 14 -1.20 -5.83 3.86
N VAL A 15 -2.24 -5.87 4.71
CA VAL A 15 -2.62 -7.05 5.50
C VAL A 15 -3.05 -8.21 4.59
N LEU A 16 -3.82 -7.92 3.55
CA LEU A 16 -4.38 -8.96 2.68
C LEU A 16 -3.42 -9.40 1.58
N MET A 17 -2.63 -8.48 1.02
CA MET A 17 -1.90 -8.69 -0.22
C MET A 17 -0.45 -8.16 -0.21
N GLY A 18 0.09 -7.73 0.93
CA GLY A 18 1.46 -7.21 1.02
C GLY A 18 2.52 -8.17 0.47
N GLY A 19 2.36 -9.48 0.70
CA GLY A 19 3.26 -10.49 0.13
C GLY A 19 3.26 -10.54 -1.40
N THR A 20 2.09 -10.36 -2.02
CA THR A 20 1.92 -10.28 -3.48
C THR A 20 2.51 -8.99 -4.04
N PHE A 21 2.31 -7.86 -3.35
CA PHE A 21 2.92 -6.58 -3.76
C PHE A 21 4.43 -6.69 -3.79
N ALA A 22 5.03 -7.20 -2.70
CA ALA A 22 6.47 -7.40 -2.63
C ALA A 22 7.00 -8.39 -3.67
N GLN A 23 6.21 -9.42 -4.03
CA GLN A 23 6.56 -10.32 -5.14
C GLN A 23 6.61 -9.57 -6.47
N TYR A 24 5.59 -8.77 -6.78
CA TYR A 24 5.52 -7.99 -8.01
C TYR A 24 6.59 -6.90 -8.09
N ALA A 25 6.82 -6.17 -6.99
CA ALA A 25 7.89 -5.19 -6.90
C ALA A 25 9.27 -5.83 -7.20
N ARG A 26 9.57 -6.98 -6.57
CA ARG A 26 10.82 -7.74 -6.85
C ARG A 26 10.93 -8.23 -8.29
N SER A 27 9.82 -8.43 -8.98
CA SER A 27 9.79 -8.78 -10.41
C SER A 27 9.83 -7.55 -11.34
N GLY A 28 10.05 -6.36 -10.81
CA GLY A 28 10.14 -5.11 -11.59
C GLY A 28 8.79 -4.59 -12.06
N HIS A 29 7.70 -4.89 -11.34
CA HIS A 29 6.38 -4.34 -11.60
C HIS A 29 6.09 -3.16 -10.68
N GLU A 30 5.25 -2.23 -11.13
CA GLU A 30 4.85 -1.06 -10.35
C GLU A 30 3.50 -1.34 -9.69
N VAL A 31 3.43 -1.18 -8.36
CA VAL A 31 2.20 -1.32 -7.58
C VAL A 31 1.91 0.01 -6.89
N LYS A 32 0.68 0.53 -7.03
CA LYS A 32 0.23 1.76 -6.37
C LYS A 32 -0.99 1.47 -5.53
N ILE A 33 -0.95 1.87 -4.26
CA ILE A 33 -2.09 1.78 -3.35
C ILE A 33 -2.77 3.15 -3.27
N VAL A 34 -4.07 3.16 -3.55
CA VAL A 34 -4.94 4.33 -3.40
C VAL A 34 -5.80 4.11 -2.17
N LEU A 35 -5.57 4.95 -1.16
CA LEU A 35 -6.37 4.98 0.06
C LEU A 35 -7.65 5.78 -0.20
N VAL A 36 -8.81 5.17 0.00
CA VAL A 36 -10.11 5.82 -0.22
C VAL A 36 -10.45 6.77 0.93
N THR A 37 -10.20 6.35 2.17
CA THR A 37 -10.43 7.18 3.36
C THR A 37 -9.35 6.97 4.41
N ILE A 38 -9.10 8.01 5.21
CA ILE A 38 -8.23 7.96 6.38
C ILE A 38 -9.02 8.53 7.55
N PRO A 39 -9.74 7.67 8.32
CA PRO A 39 -10.80 8.12 9.22
C PRO A 39 -10.28 8.80 10.49
N ASN A 40 -9.06 8.50 10.92
CA ASN A 40 -8.46 9.02 12.15
C ASN A 40 -6.93 9.14 12.02
N GLN A 41 -6.33 9.96 12.89
CA GLN A 41 -4.86 10.12 12.99
C GLN A 41 -4.19 10.35 11.63
N LYS A 42 -4.79 11.22 10.80
CA LYS A 42 -4.53 11.30 9.36
C LYS A 42 -3.04 11.46 9.03
N GLU A 43 -2.37 12.43 9.64
CA GLU A 43 -0.96 12.73 9.36
C GLU A 43 -0.07 11.54 9.70
N ARG A 44 -0.30 10.93 10.86
CA ARG A 44 0.42 9.75 11.31
C ARG A 44 0.19 8.56 10.38
N ARG A 45 -1.07 8.28 10.01
CA ARG A 45 -1.42 7.13 9.16
C ARG A 45 -0.90 7.30 7.73
N ILE A 46 -0.83 8.53 7.21
CA ILE A 46 -0.17 8.81 5.93
C ILE A 46 1.32 8.44 6.00
N GLU A 47 2.01 8.83 7.07
CA GLU A 47 3.43 8.49 7.26
C GLU A 47 3.65 6.98 7.43
N GLU A 48 2.75 6.30 8.15
CA GLU A 48 2.77 4.83 8.28
C GLU A 48 2.56 4.15 6.92
N SER A 49 1.59 4.59 6.11
CA SER A 49 1.35 4.06 4.77
C SER A 49 2.51 4.30 3.81
N LYS A 50 3.18 5.45 3.87
CA LYS A 50 4.38 5.72 3.07
C LYS A 50 5.50 4.74 3.42
N LYS A 51 5.76 4.52 4.71
CA LYS A 51 6.77 3.56 5.17
C LYS A 51 6.43 2.14 4.74
N ALA A 52 5.15 1.76 4.79
CA ALA A 52 4.70 0.45 4.32
C ALA A 52 4.93 0.30 2.81
N ALA A 53 4.60 1.31 2.01
CA ALA A 53 4.86 1.32 0.57
C ALA A 53 6.36 1.22 0.27
N GLU A 54 7.22 1.99 0.94
CA GLU A 54 8.68 1.90 0.80
C GLU A 54 9.23 0.51 1.15
N LEU A 55 8.67 -0.15 2.16
CA LEU A 55 9.08 -1.48 2.58
C LEU A 55 8.69 -2.57 1.57
N LEU A 56 7.52 -2.43 0.94
CA LEU A 56 6.99 -3.42 -0.01
C LEU A 56 7.57 -3.26 -1.43
N GLY A 57 8.16 -2.10 -1.74
CA GLY A 57 8.70 -1.76 -3.06
C GLY A 57 7.63 -1.34 -4.05
#